data_AF-A0A3N5ZJY5-F1
#
_entry.id   AF-A0A3N5ZJY5-F1
#
_cell.length_a   1.000
_cell.length_b   1.000
_cell.length_c   1.000
_cell.angle_alpha   90.00
_cell.angle_beta   90.00
_cell.angle_gamma   90.00
#
_symmetry.space_group_name_H-M   'P 1'
#
loop_
_entity.id
_entity.type
_entity.pdbx_description
1 polymer ?
#
loop_
_entity_poly.entity_id
_entity_poly.type
_entity_poly.pdbx_seq_one_letter_code
_entity_poly.pdbx_strand_id
1 'polypeptide(L)'
;NRGLIEATDNESELAGVLGHEIGHVVGKHSLKQLSKKLLLAGITVGAGLAVSAKSKKWGEIVSIAGGVGVFFASLKYSRDDEREADWLGLTELHKAGYDPWGMVTFFEKLESKSKGGGLPAFLSTHPLPRERKANMRQQVAGLNIGQPGSIPSSRDFERCRTRLAGLWSPPPDRERTLGSALAALQTGDDTSGERRESSARSGSGRSLLESVTIPGDSTWVDTGVDLESGDAIEFGAVGKVYWKKNTAESCGPDGVPGKGFWKPISSANTAALIGKIGSGSSDYFVIGSKFRGRATVGGRLFLGINDDNNFDNRGEFQVRIRVGP
;
A
#
# COMPACT_ATOMS: atom_id res chain seq x y z
N ASN A 1 -3.99 -3.68 2.81
CA ASN A 1 -3.89 -5.11 2.45
C ASN A 1 -5.25 -5.79 2.53
N ARG A 2 -6.01 -5.83 1.42
CA ARG A 2 -7.29 -6.54 1.34
C ARG A 2 -7.15 -8.04 1.60
N GLY A 3 -6.14 -8.67 1.01
CA GLY A 3 -5.87 -10.09 1.17
C GLY A 3 -5.58 -10.53 2.61
N LEU A 4 -5.09 -9.64 3.47
CA LEU A 4 -4.93 -9.92 4.89
C LEU A 4 -6.29 -10.08 5.59
N ILE A 5 -7.20 -9.12 5.37
CA ILE A 5 -8.53 -9.14 5.98
C ILE A 5 -9.33 -10.34 5.47
N GLU A 6 -9.23 -10.66 4.17
CA GLU A 6 -9.85 -11.85 3.57
C GLU A 6 -9.24 -13.18 4.09
N ALA A 7 -8.01 -13.18 4.59
CA ALA A 7 -7.35 -14.37 5.13
C ALA A 7 -7.69 -14.65 6.61
N THR A 8 -8.24 -13.67 7.34
CA THR A 8 -8.60 -13.78 8.76
C THR A 8 -10.03 -14.29 8.93
N ASP A 9 -10.29 -15.15 9.93
CA ASP A 9 -11.62 -15.73 10.25
C ASP A 9 -12.32 -15.00 11.39
N ASN A 10 -11.59 -14.27 12.23
CA ASN A 10 -12.15 -13.40 13.26
C ASN A 10 -11.28 -12.17 13.48
N GLU A 11 -11.80 -11.20 14.24
CA GLU A 11 -11.11 -9.94 14.50
C GLU A 11 -9.81 -10.15 15.29
N SER A 12 -9.75 -11.14 16.18
CA SER A 12 -8.55 -11.47 16.95
C SER A 12 -7.41 -12.00 16.07
N GLU A 13 -7.70 -12.66 14.94
CA GLU A 13 -6.68 -13.03 13.95
C GLU A 13 -6.10 -11.81 13.23
N LEU A 14 -6.96 -10.85 12.85
CA LEU A 14 -6.52 -9.60 12.25
C LEU A 14 -5.71 -8.76 13.24
N ALA A 15 -6.22 -8.62 14.46
CA ALA A 15 -5.52 -7.98 15.56
C ALA A 15 -4.19 -8.68 15.81
N GLY A 16 -4.14 -10.02 15.75
CA GLY A 16 -2.93 -10.83 15.84
C GLY A 16 -1.80 -10.35 14.93
N VAL A 17 -2.10 -10.15 13.65
CA VAL A 17 -1.12 -9.65 12.67
C VAL A 17 -0.73 -8.21 12.96
N LEU A 18 -1.69 -7.35 13.30
CA LEU A 18 -1.39 -5.95 13.63
C LEU A 18 -0.53 -5.85 14.90
N GLY A 19 -0.78 -6.70 15.90
CA GLY A 19 -0.01 -6.82 17.13
C GLY A 19 1.44 -7.20 16.84
N HIS A 20 1.68 -8.14 15.92
CA HIS A 20 3.01 -8.49 15.43
C HIS A 20 3.75 -7.29 14.83
N GLU A 21 3.09 -6.55 13.94
CA GLU A 21 3.67 -5.37 13.29
C GLU A 21 3.97 -4.25 14.28
N ILE A 22 3.06 -4.02 15.24
CA ILE A 22 3.29 -3.09 16.35
C ILE A 22 4.48 -3.56 17.20
N GLY A 23 4.62 -4.87 17.42
CA GLY A 23 5.79 -5.47 18.07
C GLY A 23 7.11 -5.10 17.40
N HIS A 24 7.17 -5.09 16.06
CA HIS A 24 8.36 -4.62 15.32
C HIS A 24 8.65 -3.13 15.54
N VAL A 25 7.61 -2.29 15.64
CA VAL A 25 7.74 -0.85 15.91
C VAL A 25 8.25 -0.61 17.32
N VAL A 26 7.63 -1.26 18.32
CA VAL A 26 8.02 -1.15 19.73
C VAL A 26 9.45 -1.66 19.95
N GLY A 27 9.78 -2.81 19.37
CA GLY A 27 11.13 -3.40 19.39
C GLY A 27 12.17 -2.64 18.55
N LYS A 28 11.75 -1.59 17.81
CA LYS A 28 12.60 -0.77 16.93
C LYS A 28 13.39 -1.61 15.92
N HIS A 29 12.83 -2.73 15.46
CA HIS A 29 13.55 -3.72 14.65
C HIS A 29 14.03 -3.15 13.31
N SER A 30 13.26 -2.27 12.68
CA SER A 30 13.68 -1.58 11.45
C SER A 30 14.88 -0.67 11.68
N LEU A 31 14.97 -0.03 12.85
CA LEU A 31 16.13 0.79 13.23
C LEU A 31 17.35 -0.09 13.54
N LYS A 32 17.18 -1.19 14.28
CA LYS A 32 18.26 -2.17 14.52
C LYS A 32 18.84 -2.67 13.19
N GLN A 33 17.98 -3.00 12.22
CA GLN A 33 18.41 -3.46 10.90
C GLN A 33 19.06 -2.38 10.06
N LEU A 34 18.56 -1.13 10.13
CA LEU A 34 19.21 0.00 9.49
C LEU A 34 20.62 0.20 10.06
N SER A 35 20.74 0.26 11.39
CA SER A 35 22.03 0.39 12.07
C SER A 35 22.99 -0.74 11.68
N LYS A 36 22.50 -1.99 11.59
CA LYS A 36 23.32 -3.13 11.16
C LYS A 36 23.81 -2.98 9.72
N LYS A 37 22.94 -2.59 8.77
CA LYS A 37 23.35 -2.36 7.38
C LYS A 37 24.35 -1.22 7.26
N LEU A 38 24.17 -0.13 8.01
CA LEU A 38 25.10 0.99 8.06
C LEU A 38 26.47 0.56 8.61
N LEU A 39 26.48 -0.20 9.70
CA LEU A 39 27.73 -0.76 10.26
C LEU A 39 28.46 -1.67 9.26
N LEU A 40 27.74 -2.54 8.54
CA LEU A 40 28.31 -3.39 7.49
C LEU A 40 28.89 -2.58 6.32
N ALA A 41 28.30 -1.43 6.00
CA ALA A 41 28.85 -0.47 5.04
C ALA A 41 30.05 0.32 5.60
N GLY A 42 30.54 -0.01 6.81
CA GLY A 42 31.63 0.71 7.47
C GLY A 42 31.22 2.10 7.98
N ILE A 43 29.92 2.33 8.15
CA ILE A 43 29.33 3.58 8.64
C ILE A 43 28.95 3.40 10.10
N THR A 44 29.80 3.91 10.99
CA THR A 44 29.51 3.95 12.42
C THR A 44 28.63 5.17 12.71
N VAL A 45 27.35 4.93 13.02
CA VAL A 45 26.44 5.98 13.48
C VAL A 45 26.36 5.89 15.00
N GLY A 46 26.88 6.89 15.71
CA GLY A 46 26.74 7.00 17.16
C GLY A 46 25.29 7.25 17.57
N ALA A 47 24.98 7.08 18.86
CA ALA A 47 23.61 7.20 19.40
C ALA A 47 22.93 8.58 19.20
N GLY A 48 23.68 9.59 18.73
CA GLY A 48 23.13 10.81 18.14
C GLY A 48 23.63 10.92 16.70
N LEU A 49 22.72 11.14 15.74
CA LEU A 49 23.04 11.31 14.32
C LEU A 49 24.00 12.49 14.10
N ALA A 50 25.31 12.25 14.22
CA ALA A 50 26.36 13.17 13.82
C ALA A 50 27.23 12.48 12.78
N VAL A 51 26.65 12.20 11.61
CA VAL A 51 27.44 11.82 10.43
C VAL A 51 27.95 13.12 9.82
N SER A 52 29.26 13.33 9.76
CA SER A 52 29.83 14.59 9.25
C SER A 52 29.64 14.72 7.74
N ALA A 53 28.93 15.77 7.27
CA ALA A 53 28.45 16.00 5.89
C ALA A 53 29.50 15.94 4.76
N LYS A 54 30.79 15.81 5.09
CA LYS A 54 31.92 15.86 4.14
C LYS A 54 32.54 14.50 3.77
N SER A 55 32.06 13.38 4.33
CA SER A 55 32.63 12.06 3.99
C SER A 55 31.96 11.43 2.76
N LYS A 56 32.72 10.72 1.90
CA LYS A 56 32.18 9.85 0.82
C LYS A 56 31.08 8.87 1.30
N LYS A 57 31.04 8.58 2.60
CA LYS A 57 30.02 7.78 3.29
C LYS A 57 28.62 8.40 3.33
N TRP A 58 28.49 9.72 3.10
CA TRP A 58 27.18 10.38 3.00
C TRP A 58 26.42 10.01 1.73
N GLY A 59 27.11 9.77 0.61
CA GLY A 59 26.47 9.29 -0.61
C GLY A 59 25.80 7.93 -0.45
N GLU A 60 26.34 7.09 0.43
CA GLU A 60 25.85 5.75 0.73
C GLU A 60 24.67 5.77 1.73
N ILE A 61 24.67 6.72 2.68
CA ILE A 61 23.48 7.00 3.51
C ILE A 61 22.37 7.61 2.66
N VAL A 62 22.69 8.51 1.74
CA VAL A 62 21.72 9.14 0.83
C VAL A 62 21.15 8.13 -0.16
N SER A 63 21.91 7.12 -0.61
CA SER A 63 21.36 6.04 -1.44
C SER A 63 20.44 5.10 -0.63
N ILE A 64 20.73 4.85 0.65
CA ILE A 64 19.82 4.13 1.56
C ILE A 64 18.55 4.98 1.84
N ALA A 65 18.69 6.30 2.01
CA ALA A 65 17.58 7.23 2.27
C ALA A 65 16.71 7.48 1.02
N GLY A 66 17.31 7.49 -0.18
CA GLY A 66 16.58 7.57 -1.45
C GLY A 66 15.82 6.28 -1.81
N GLY A 67 16.13 5.19 -1.10
CA GLY A 67 15.54 3.87 -1.28
C GLY A 67 14.71 3.38 -0.10
N VAL A 68 14.26 4.27 0.82
CA VAL A 68 13.48 3.91 2.03
C VAL A 68 12.35 2.93 1.71
N GLY A 69 11.60 3.20 0.63
CA GLY A 69 10.98 2.24 -0.30
C GLY A 69 11.36 0.76 -0.15
N VAL A 70 12.38 0.48 -0.95
CA VAL A 70 13.00 -0.82 -1.14
C VAL A 70 13.68 -1.30 0.14
N PHE A 71 14.20 -0.39 0.96
CA PHE A 71 14.83 -0.72 2.22
C PHE A 71 13.83 -1.40 3.16
N PHE A 72 12.67 -0.79 3.40
CA PHE A 72 11.62 -1.34 4.27
C PHE A 72 10.98 -2.60 3.66
N ALA A 73 10.73 -2.61 2.34
CA ALA A 73 10.21 -3.80 1.65
C ALA A 73 11.22 -4.97 1.59
N SER A 74 12.52 -4.71 1.74
CA SER A 74 13.59 -5.73 1.80
C SER A 74 14.08 -6.03 3.22
N LEU A 75 13.41 -5.48 4.24
CA LEU A 75 13.73 -5.83 5.62
C LEU A 75 13.44 -7.30 5.84
N LYS A 76 14.49 -8.04 6.15
CA LYS A 76 14.42 -9.38 6.71
C LYS A 76 14.77 -9.25 8.17
N TYR A 77 13.85 -9.49 9.07
CA TYR A 77 14.13 -9.44 10.50
C TYR A 77 14.90 -10.69 10.93
N SER A 78 15.69 -10.57 11.99
CA SER A 78 16.36 -11.72 12.56
C SER A 78 15.36 -12.64 13.27
N ARG A 79 15.75 -13.90 13.54
CA ARG A 79 14.89 -14.81 14.31
C ARG A 79 14.62 -14.30 15.73
N ASP A 80 15.54 -13.53 16.30
CA ASP A 80 15.37 -12.88 17.61
C ASP A 80 14.38 -11.73 17.54
N ASP A 81 14.49 -10.86 16.52
CA ASP A 81 13.54 -9.77 16.30
C ASP A 81 12.10 -10.30 16.10
N GLU A 82 11.97 -11.40 15.36
CA GLU A 82 10.67 -12.06 15.15
C GLU A 82 10.10 -12.65 16.45
N ARG A 83 10.92 -13.26 17.31
CA ARG A 83 10.50 -13.76 18.63
C ARG A 83 10.11 -12.62 19.58
N GLU A 84 10.87 -11.52 19.54
CA GLU A 84 10.59 -10.33 20.34
C GLU A 84 9.27 -9.68 19.89
N ALA A 85 9.04 -9.59 18.57
CA ALA A 85 7.78 -9.10 18.00
C ALA A 85 6.59 -10.01 18.36
N ASP A 86 6.76 -11.34 18.31
CA ASP A 86 5.73 -12.30 18.76
C ASP A 86 5.32 -12.03 20.21
N TRP A 87 6.30 -11.95 21.11
CA TRP A 87 6.04 -11.77 22.53
C TRP A 87 5.40 -10.41 22.86
N LEU A 88 5.92 -9.33 22.26
CA LEU A 88 5.33 -7.99 22.40
C LEU A 88 3.91 -7.97 21.84
N GLY A 89 3.70 -8.50 20.65
CA GLY A 89 2.38 -8.57 20.00
C GLY A 89 1.36 -9.31 20.85
N LEU A 90 1.67 -10.52 21.32
CA LEU A 90 0.79 -11.31 22.20
C LEU A 90 0.46 -10.59 23.50
N THR A 91 1.45 -9.93 24.10
CA THR A 91 1.26 -9.16 25.34
C THR A 91 0.36 -7.95 25.14
N GLU A 92 0.56 -7.21 24.05
CA GLU A 92 -0.28 -6.04 23.73
C GLU A 92 -1.70 -6.44 23.33
N LEU A 93 -1.89 -7.57 22.63
CA LEU A 93 -3.21 -8.13 22.35
C LEU A 93 -3.97 -8.43 23.63
N HIS A 94 -3.31 -9.10 24.58
CA HIS A 94 -3.90 -9.41 25.87
C HIS A 94 -4.30 -8.14 26.64
N LYS A 95 -3.41 -7.13 26.69
CA LYS A 95 -3.70 -5.83 27.33
C LYS A 95 -4.84 -5.07 26.65
N ALA A 96 -4.93 -5.16 25.32
CA ALA A 96 -5.97 -4.52 24.52
C ALA A 96 -7.31 -5.25 24.58
N GLY A 97 -7.39 -6.40 25.28
CA GLY A 97 -8.61 -7.19 25.39
C GLY A 97 -8.95 -7.97 24.12
N TYR A 98 -7.97 -8.27 23.28
CA TYR A 98 -8.10 -9.24 22.18
C TYR A 98 -7.64 -10.62 22.63
N ASP A 99 -8.14 -11.66 21.97
CA ASP A 99 -7.70 -13.03 22.21
C ASP A 99 -6.33 -13.28 21.54
N PRO A 100 -5.24 -13.47 22.30
CA PRO A 100 -3.92 -13.69 21.72
C PRO A 100 -3.80 -15.01 20.96
N TRP A 101 -4.72 -15.96 21.18
CA TRP A 101 -4.80 -17.16 20.34
C TRP A 101 -5.07 -16.83 18.87
N GLY A 102 -5.70 -15.69 18.55
CA GLY A 102 -5.93 -15.25 17.17
C GLY A 102 -4.63 -15.10 16.38
N MET A 103 -3.55 -14.63 17.01
CA MET A 103 -2.23 -14.57 16.37
C MET A 103 -1.72 -15.98 16.03
N VAL A 104 -1.85 -16.93 16.96
CA VAL A 104 -1.43 -18.32 16.79
C VAL A 104 -2.23 -19.02 15.67
N THR A 105 -3.56 -18.91 15.68
CA THR A 105 -4.42 -19.58 14.69
C THR A 105 -4.22 -19.00 13.29
N PHE A 106 -4.04 -17.68 13.18
CA PHE A 106 -3.75 -17.05 11.90
C PHE A 106 -2.44 -17.57 11.29
N PHE A 107 -1.37 -17.64 12.09
CA PHE A 107 -0.09 -18.15 11.65
C PHE A 107 -0.13 -19.63 11.23
N GLU A 108 -0.90 -20.45 11.93
CA GLU A 108 -1.16 -21.85 11.55
C GLU A 108 -1.89 -21.96 10.21
N LYS A 109 -2.85 -21.07 9.97
CA LYS A 109 -3.58 -20.97 8.71
C LYS A 109 -2.68 -20.55 7.55
N LEU A 110 -1.75 -19.62 7.77
CA LEU A 110 -0.79 -19.24 6.74
C LEU A 110 0.17 -20.39 6.39
N GLU A 111 0.64 -21.15 7.40
CA GLU A 111 1.47 -22.33 7.16
C GLU A 111 0.71 -23.42 6.39
N SER A 112 -0.57 -23.63 6.68
CA SER A 112 -1.39 -24.61 5.95
C SER A 112 -1.60 -24.20 4.49
N LYS A 113 -1.85 -22.91 4.22
CA LYS A 113 -1.95 -22.36 2.86
C LYS A 113 -0.62 -22.43 2.10
N SER A 114 0.51 -22.24 2.79
CA SER A 114 1.86 -22.34 2.20
C SER A 114 2.18 -23.74 1.63
N LYS A 115 1.57 -24.80 2.16
CA LYS A 115 1.77 -26.17 1.66
C LYS A 115 1.04 -26.44 0.34
N GLY A 116 0.11 -25.57 -0.06
CA GLY A 116 -0.69 -25.67 -1.28
C GLY A 116 -0.07 -25.05 -2.54
N GLY A 117 1.19 -24.60 -2.49
CA GLY A 117 1.93 -24.15 -3.68
C GLY A 117 2.14 -22.63 -3.82
N GLY A 118 1.74 -21.81 -2.84
CA GLY A 118 2.05 -20.38 -2.79
C GLY A 118 2.39 -19.93 -1.39
N LEU A 119 3.57 -19.33 -1.19
CA LEU A 119 3.93 -18.71 0.09
C LEU A 119 3.17 -17.37 0.19
N PRO A 120 2.29 -17.17 1.19
CA PRO A 120 1.65 -15.88 1.42
C PRO A 120 2.72 -14.78 1.52
N ALA A 121 2.46 -13.60 0.92
CA ALA A 121 3.40 -12.47 0.93
C ALA A 121 3.92 -12.13 2.34
N PHE A 122 3.08 -12.30 3.36
CA PHE A 122 3.44 -12.14 4.76
C PHE A 122 4.50 -13.13 5.25
N LEU A 123 4.42 -14.42 4.85
CA LEU A 123 5.42 -15.43 5.21
C LEU A 123 6.75 -15.25 4.47
N SER A 124 6.77 -14.48 3.38
CA SER A 124 8.00 -14.13 2.66
C SER A 124 8.87 -13.13 3.44
N THR A 125 8.27 -12.24 4.22
CA THR A 125 8.98 -11.27 5.07
C THR A 125 9.08 -11.74 6.52
N HIS A 126 8.09 -12.51 7.01
CA HIS A 126 8.01 -13.05 8.37
C HIS A 126 7.98 -14.58 8.34
N PRO A 127 9.13 -15.25 8.17
CA PRO A 127 9.17 -16.70 8.15
C PRO A 127 8.77 -17.27 9.51
N LEU A 128 7.86 -18.23 9.51
CA LEU A 128 7.33 -18.89 10.70
C LEU A 128 7.88 -20.33 10.86
N PRO A 129 9.08 -20.51 11.41
CA PRO A 129 9.57 -21.84 11.76
C PRO A 129 8.70 -22.48 12.85
N ARG A 130 8.69 -23.82 12.91
CA ARG A 130 7.95 -24.60 13.92
C ARG A 130 8.25 -24.16 15.36
N GLU A 131 9.47 -23.70 15.62
CA GLU A 131 9.91 -23.19 16.93
C GLU A 131 9.15 -21.94 17.38
N ARG A 132 8.98 -20.92 16.51
CA ARG A 132 8.21 -19.71 16.84
C ARG A 132 6.77 -20.01 17.21
N LYS A 133 6.12 -20.91 16.48
CA LYS A 133 4.76 -21.35 16.78
C LYS A 133 4.65 -22.05 18.14
N ALA A 134 5.60 -22.94 18.45
CA ALA A 134 5.65 -23.59 19.75
C ALA A 134 5.85 -22.58 20.89
N ASN A 135 6.72 -21.58 20.67
CA ASN A 135 6.97 -20.50 21.61
C ASN A 135 5.71 -19.65 21.84
N MET A 136 5.03 -19.20 20.79
CA MET A 136 3.77 -18.44 20.92
C MET A 136 2.71 -19.23 21.68
N ARG A 137 2.51 -20.51 21.38
CA ARG A 137 1.57 -21.38 22.13
C ARG A 137 1.91 -21.45 23.61
N GLN A 138 3.19 -21.58 23.95
CA GLN A 138 3.65 -21.59 25.33
C GLN A 138 3.41 -20.24 26.03
N GLN A 139 3.68 -19.13 25.33
CA GLN A 139 3.46 -17.79 25.86
C GLN A 139 1.98 -17.53 26.14
N VAL A 140 1.10 -17.84 25.17
CA VAL A 140 -0.35 -17.67 25.35
C VAL A 140 -0.88 -18.56 26.46
N ALA A 141 -0.41 -19.81 26.58
CA ALA A 141 -0.76 -20.68 27.70
C ALA A 141 -0.33 -20.10 29.06
N GLY A 142 0.80 -19.40 29.12
CA GLY A 142 1.29 -18.73 30.33
C GLY A 142 0.51 -17.48 30.73
N LEU A 143 -0.30 -16.91 29.83
CA LEU A 143 -1.13 -15.73 30.12
C LEU A 143 -2.44 -16.09 30.88
N ASN A 144 -2.70 -17.37 31.16
CA ASN A 144 -3.91 -17.86 31.88
C ASN A 144 -5.24 -17.33 31.32
N ILE A 145 -5.28 -17.11 30.02
CA ILE A 145 -6.45 -16.62 29.31
C ILE A 145 -7.43 -17.80 29.18
N GLY A 146 -8.73 -17.54 29.36
CA GLY A 146 -9.78 -18.52 29.07
C GLY A 146 -9.69 -19.05 27.64
N GLN A 147 -10.46 -20.11 27.33
CA GLN A 147 -10.40 -20.88 26.07
C GLN A 147 -10.18 -20.02 24.79
N PRO A 148 -9.43 -20.56 23.79
CA PRO A 148 -9.28 -19.94 22.47
C PRO A 148 -10.64 -19.54 21.87
N GLY A 149 -10.74 -18.34 21.32
CA GLY A 149 -11.94 -17.82 20.66
C GLY A 149 -13.01 -17.26 21.60
N SER A 150 -12.68 -17.02 22.87
CA SER A 150 -13.64 -16.53 23.87
C SER A 150 -14.12 -15.08 23.66
N ILE A 151 -13.46 -14.33 22.77
CA ILE A 151 -13.79 -12.93 22.46
C ILE A 151 -14.37 -12.87 21.04
N PRO A 152 -15.68 -12.58 20.89
CA PRO A 152 -16.33 -12.55 19.59
C PRO A 152 -15.88 -11.34 18.77
N SER A 153 -15.84 -11.51 17.44
CA SER A 153 -15.58 -10.40 16.51
C SER A 153 -16.57 -9.25 16.69
N SER A 154 -16.09 -8.02 16.54
CA SER A 154 -16.92 -6.83 16.50
C SER A 154 -17.84 -6.81 15.28
N ARG A 155 -18.97 -6.09 15.39
CA ARG A 155 -19.87 -5.86 14.27
C ARG A 155 -19.20 -5.10 13.12
N ASP A 156 -18.24 -4.24 13.44
CA ASP A 156 -17.52 -3.46 12.45
C ASP A 156 -16.55 -4.32 11.64
N PHE A 157 -15.89 -5.28 12.29
CA PHE A 157 -15.10 -6.29 11.60
C PHE A 157 -15.95 -7.09 10.60
N GLU A 158 -17.12 -7.57 11.00
CA GLU A 158 -18.01 -8.33 10.10
C GLU A 158 -18.59 -7.48 8.95
N ARG A 159 -18.87 -6.20 9.22
CA ARG A 159 -19.26 -5.22 8.17
C ARG A 159 -18.14 -5.01 7.15
N CYS A 160 -16.91 -4.86 7.63
CA CYS A 160 -15.74 -4.72 6.78
C CYS A 160 -15.53 -5.96 5.90
N ARG A 161 -15.63 -7.16 6.48
CA ARG A 161 -15.51 -8.42 5.72
C ARG A 161 -16.61 -8.55 4.66
N THR A 162 -17.86 -8.30 5.03
CA THR A 162 -19.01 -8.39 4.12
C THR A 162 -18.87 -7.40 2.96
N ARG A 163 -18.42 -6.17 3.25
CA ARG A 163 -18.13 -5.18 2.22
C ARG A 163 -17.02 -5.64 1.29
N LEU A 164 -15.94 -6.22 1.82
CA LEU A 164 -14.83 -6.74 1.01
C LEU A 164 -15.25 -7.93 0.12
N ALA A 165 -16.09 -8.83 0.63
CA ALA A 165 -16.63 -9.96 -0.15
C ALA A 165 -17.52 -9.51 -1.32
N GLY A 166 -18.17 -8.36 -1.20
CA GLY A 166 -18.94 -7.73 -2.28
C GLY A 166 -18.11 -6.97 -3.32
N LEU A 167 -16.80 -6.79 -3.09
CA LEU A 167 -15.90 -6.18 -4.06
C LEU A 167 -15.31 -7.25 -4.99
N TRP A 168 -15.14 -6.95 -6.28
CA TRP A 168 -14.44 -7.82 -7.23
C TRP A 168 -13.07 -8.27 -6.69
N SER A 169 -12.83 -9.57 -6.54
CA SER A 169 -11.51 -10.10 -6.16
C SER A 169 -10.64 -10.25 -7.41
N PRO A 170 -9.48 -9.57 -7.52
CA PRO A 170 -8.50 -9.94 -8.52
C PRO A 170 -8.04 -11.39 -8.28
N PRO A 171 -7.75 -12.17 -9.33
CA PRO A 171 -7.28 -13.54 -9.14
C PRO A 171 -6.03 -13.56 -8.23
N PRO A 172 -5.83 -14.62 -7.42
CA PRO A 172 -4.62 -14.75 -6.61
C PRO A 172 -3.42 -14.58 -7.52
N ASP A 173 -2.53 -13.69 -7.10
CA ASP A 173 -1.33 -13.25 -7.75
C ASP A 173 -0.48 -14.44 -8.19
N ARG A 174 -0.72 -14.94 -9.40
CA ARG A 174 0.31 -15.65 -10.15
C ARG A 174 1.36 -14.60 -10.47
N GLU A 175 2.48 -14.70 -9.77
CA GLU A 175 3.67 -13.88 -9.91
C GLU A 175 3.79 -13.29 -11.31
N ARG A 176 3.57 -11.98 -11.43
CA ARG A 176 3.93 -11.25 -12.65
C ARG A 176 5.45 -11.12 -12.64
N THR A 177 6.15 -12.19 -12.99
CA THR A 177 7.60 -12.16 -13.11
C THR A 177 7.96 -11.12 -14.17
N LEU A 178 8.95 -10.28 -13.89
CA LEU A 178 9.48 -9.25 -14.80
C LEU A 178 9.77 -9.79 -16.21
N GLY A 179 10.06 -11.09 -16.36
CA GLY A 179 10.25 -11.75 -17.65
C GLY A 179 9.01 -11.80 -18.54
N SER A 180 7.81 -11.93 -17.98
CA SER A 180 6.55 -11.95 -18.75
C SER A 180 6.19 -10.57 -19.34
N ALA A 181 6.52 -9.50 -18.61
CA ALA A 181 6.38 -8.13 -19.08
C ALA A 181 7.41 -7.78 -20.18
N LEU A 182 8.59 -8.39 -20.15
CA LEU A 182 9.62 -8.26 -21.18
C LEU A 182 9.30 -9.04 -22.45
N ALA A 183 8.68 -10.22 -22.36
CA ALA A 183 8.25 -11.00 -23.52
C ALA A 183 7.15 -10.30 -24.32
N ALA A 184 6.21 -9.62 -23.66
CA ALA A 184 5.16 -8.83 -24.31
C ALA A 184 5.68 -7.58 -25.03
N LEU A 185 6.91 -7.13 -24.72
CA LEU A 185 7.57 -6.02 -25.40
C LEU A 185 8.39 -6.45 -26.63
N GLN A 186 8.59 -7.77 -26.85
CA GLN A 186 9.45 -8.30 -27.92
C GLN A 186 8.70 -8.91 -29.10
N THR A 187 7.41 -9.23 -28.97
CA THR A 187 6.57 -9.66 -30.10
C THR A 187 5.67 -8.51 -30.51
N GLY A 188 6.22 -7.60 -31.33
CA GLY A 188 5.38 -6.77 -32.18
C GLY A 188 4.88 -7.64 -33.33
N ASP A 189 3.56 -7.81 -33.41
CA ASP A 189 2.93 -8.26 -34.64
C ASP A 189 1.62 -7.52 -34.85
N ASP A 190 1.52 -6.93 -36.03
CA ASP A 190 0.36 -6.27 -36.59
C ASP A 190 -0.71 -7.32 -36.90
N THR A 191 -1.98 -7.04 -36.62
CA THR A 191 -3.06 -7.44 -37.53
C THR A 191 -4.34 -6.66 -37.24
N SER A 192 -4.74 -5.90 -38.26
CA SER A 192 -6.08 -5.36 -38.49
C SER A 192 -7.11 -6.47 -38.72
N GLY A 193 -8.36 -6.30 -38.25
CA GLY A 193 -9.47 -7.15 -38.71
C GLY A 193 -10.77 -7.10 -37.91
N GLU A 194 -11.64 -6.16 -38.31
CA GLU A 194 -13.11 -6.28 -38.45
C GLU A 194 -14.10 -6.33 -37.26
N ARG A 195 -15.28 -5.74 -37.59
CA ARG A 195 -16.45 -5.34 -36.80
C ARG A 195 -17.40 -6.49 -36.44
N ARG A 196 -18.23 -6.25 -35.40
CA ARG A 196 -19.73 -6.24 -35.42
C ARG A 196 -20.22 -5.98 -33.99
N GLU A 197 -20.78 -4.82 -33.67
CA GLU A 197 -22.18 -4.34 -33.79
C GLU A 197 -23.20 -4.84 -32.75
N SER A 198 -23.98 -3.85 -32.30
CA SER A 198 -25.17 -3.85 -31.42
C SER A 198 -24.92 -3.94 -29.91
N SER A 199 -25.53 -3.13 -29.06
CA SER A 199 -26.85 -2.51 -29.13
C SER A 199 -26.89 -1.15 -28.43
N ALA A 200 -27.61 -0.21 -29.05
CA ALA A 200 -27.83 1.16 -28.61
C ALA A 200 -28.81 1.25 -27.42
N ARG A 201 -28.52 2.15 -26.47
CA ARG A 201 -29.56 2.85 -25.72
C ARG A 201 -29.19 4.34 -25.59
N SER A 202 -30.11 5.14 -26.10
CA SER A 202 -30.16 6.59 -26.09
C SER A 202 -30.24 7.15 -24.66
N GLY A 203 -29.44 8.17 -24.36
CA GLY A 203 -29.47 8.94 -23.13
C GLY A 203 -28.77 10.30 -23.31
N SER A 204 -29.55 11.36 -23.27
CA SER A 204 -29.17 12.75 -23.55
C SER A 204 -28.11 13.32 -22.57
N GLY A 205 -26.98 13.77 -23.13
CA GLY A 205 -26.21 14.97 -22.76
C GLY A 205 -25.96 15.30 -21.29
N ARG A 206 -25.08 14.54 -20.61
CA ARG A 206 -24.42 15.00 -19.37
C ARG A 206 -23.02 15.51 -19.69
N SER A 207 -22.87 16.77 -20.09
CA SER A 207 -21.56 17.42 -20.00
C SER A 207 -21.45 18.20 -18.70
N LEU A 208 -20.78 17.62 -17.71
CA LEU A 208 -20.50 18.25 -16.42
C LEU A 208 -19.12 18.91 -16.49
N LEU A 209 -19.05 20.18 -16.11
CA LEU A 209 -17.79 20.90 -15.92
C LEU A 209 -17.68 21.28 -14.43
N GLU A 210 -16.73 20.67 -13.73
CA GLU A 210 -16.51 20.89 -12.31
C GLU A 210 -15.06 21.32 -12.05
N SER A 211 -14.87 22.25 -11.11
CA SER A 211 -13.54 22.70 -10.68
C SER A 211 -13.32 22.27 -9.24
N VAL A 212 -12.25 21.53 -8.98
CA VAL A 212 -11.92 20.99 -7.66
C VAL A 212 -10.52 21.43 -7.27
N THR A 213 -10.35 21.88 -6.03
CA THR A 213 -9.03 22.15 -5.43
C THR A 213 -8.52 20.88 -4.76
N ILE A 214 -7.29 20.49 -5.09
CA ILE A 214 -6.59 19.34 -4.54
C ILE A 214 -5.43 19.85 -3.69
N PRO A 215 -5.57 19.87 -2.35
CA PRO A 215 -4.48 20.25 -1.47
C PRO A 215 -3.31 19.27 -1.61
N GLY A 216 -2.09 19.80 -1.60
CA GLY A 216 -0.88 18.99 -1.73
C GLY A 216 -0.71 17.96 -0.61
N ASP A 217 -1.26 18.26 0.56
CA ASP A 217 -1.21 17.44 1.78
C ASP A 217 -2.30 16.38 1.88
N SER A 218 -3.21 16.35 0.91
CA SER A 218 -4.33 15.41 0.89
C SER A 218 -3.95 14.11 0.17
N THR A 219 -4.33 12.96 0.74
CA THR A 219 -4.12 11.65 0.12
C THR A 219 -5.10 11.40 -1.02
N TRP A 220 -6.39 11.65 -0.78
CA TRP A 220 -7.46 11.56 -1.78
C TRP A 220 -8.56 12.56 -1.47
N VAL A 221 -9.03 13.27 -2.49
CA VAL A 221 -10.14 14.21 -2.44
C VAL A 221 -11.30 13.63 -3.25
N ASP A 222 -12.48 13.56 -2.65
CA ASP A 222 -13.73 13.23 -3.33
C ASP A 222 -14.14 14.41 -4.22
N THR A 223 -14.32 14.18 -5.52
CA THR A 223 -14.56 15.29 -6.45
C THR A 223 -16.01 15.71 -6.59
N GLY A 224 -17.00 14.97 -6.04
CA GLY A 224 -18.39 15.23 -6.40
C GLY A 224 -18.90 14.43 -7.61
N VAL A 225 -17.99 13.92 -8.45
CA VAL A 225 -18.30 13.42 -9.79
C VAL A 225 -18.48 11.91 -9.79
N ASP A 226 -19.63 11.46 -10.26
CA ASP A 226 -19.90 10.05 -10.55
C ASP A 226 -19.77 9.79 -12.05
N LEU A 227 -19.00 8.76 -12.40
CA LEU A 227 -18.72 8.35 -13.77
C LEU A 227 -19.48 7.07 -14.10
N GLU A 228 -19.92 6.95 -15.35
CA GLU A 228 -20.41 5.70 -15.92
C GLU A 228 -19.31 5.06 -16.79
N SER A 229 -19.36 3.73 -16.93
CA SER A 229 -18.42 3.04 -17.82
C SER A 229 -18.61 3.50 -19.25
N GLY A 230 -17.54 3.98 -19.89
CA GLY A 230 -17.55 4.51 -21.25
C GLY A 230 -17.50 6.03 -21.32
N ASP A 231 -17.81 6.75 -20.24
CA ASP A 231 -17.81 8.22 -20.23
C ASP A 231 -16.46 8.77 -20.70
N ALA A 232 -16.49 9.75 -21.59
CA ALA A 232 -15.33 10.55 -21.95
C ALA A 232 -14.98 11.50 -20.81
N ILE A 233 -13.72 11.48 -20.38
CA ILE A 233 -13.22 12.32 -19.29
C ILE A 233 -12.04 13.15 -19.79
N GLU A 234 -12.09 14.45 -19.52
CA GLU A 234 -11.00 15.39 -19.73
C GLU A 234 -10.65 16.10 -18.43
N PHE A 235 -9.36 16.14 -18.12
CA PHE A 235 -8.81 16.91 -17.01
C PHE A 235 -7.90 18.01 -17.51
N GLY A 236 -7.99 19.19 -16.89
CA GLY A 236 -6.99 20.25 -17.01
C GLY A 236 -6.62 20.75 -15.62
N ALA A 237 -5.35 20.58 -15.24
CA ALA A 237 -4.85 20.94 -13.93
C ALA A 237 -3.77 22.01 -14.01
N VAL A 238 -3.80 22.94 -13.05
CA VAL A 238 -2.77 23.98 -12.84
C VAL A 238 -2.48 24.12 -11.35
N GLY A 239 -1.38 24.77 -11.00
CA GLY A 239 -1.01 25.01 -9.61
C GLY A 239 0.41 24.50 -9.30
N LYS A 240 0.73 24.46 -8.01
CA LYS A 240 2.07 24.13 -7.53
C LYS A 240 1.98 23.33 -6.23
N VAL A 241 2.73 22.23 -6.17
CA VAL A 241 2.93 21.43 -4.96
C VAL A 241 4.41 21.40 -4.62
N TYR A 242 4.70 21.53 -3.33
CA TYR A 242 6.02 21.34 -2.72
C TYR A 242 6.01 19.94 -2.11
N TRP A 243 6.80 19.02 -2.64
CA TRP A 243 6.63 17.57 -2.40
C TRP A 243 7.56 16.98 -1.34
N LYS A 244 8.23 17.84 -0.55
CA LYS A 244 9.17 17.46 0.51
C LYS A 244 9.17 18.51 1.61
N LYS A 245 9.38 18.07 2.85
CA LYS A 245 9.57 18.96 3.99
C LYS A 245 10.67 20.00 3.75
N ASN A 246 10.35 21.27 4.00
CA ASN A 246 11.26 22.42 3.94
C ASN A 246 11.92 22.67 2.56
N THR A 247 11.37 22.13 1.47
CA THR A 247 11.84 22.50 0.13
C THR A 247 11.28 23.86 -0.30
N ALA A 248 12.09 24.62 -1.05
CA ALA A 248 11.65 25.78 -1.82
C ALA A 248 11.26 25.40 -3.26
N GLU A 249 11.55 24.15 -3.67
CA GLU A 249 11.24 23.65 -5.00
C GLU A 249 9.77 23.24 -5.08
N SER A 250 9.10 23.65 -6.15
CA SER A 250 7.71 23.30 -6.43
C SER A 250 7.59 22.68 -7.81
N CYS A 251 6.64 21.78 -8.01
CA CYS A 251 6.32 21.23 -9.32
C CYS A 251 4.86 21.49 -9.71
N GLY A 252 4.61 21.47 -11.01
CA GLY A 252 3.26 21.46 -11.55
C GLY A 252 2.63 20.07 -11.48
N PRO A 253 1.40 19.91 -12.00
CA PRO A 253 0.65 18.66 -11.91
C PRO A 253 1.28 17.44 -12.62
N ASP A 254 2.22 17.65 -13.54
CA ASP A 254 3.01 16.57 -14.16
C ASP A 254 4.04 15.94 -13.21
N GLY A 255 4.26 16.56 -12.05
CA GLY A 255 5.19 16.10 -11.03
C GLY A 255 6.66 16.26 -11.43
N VAL A 256 7.54 15.68 -10.63
CA VAL A 256 8.98 15.60 -10.91
C VAL A 256 9.41 14.17 -11.24
N PRO A 257 10.36 13.98 -12.17
CA PRO A 257 10.93 12.68 -12.44
C PRO A 257 11.51 12.04 -11.16
N GLY A 258 11.02 10.85 -10.83
CA GLY A 258 11.48 10.09 -9.68
C GLY A 258 10.59 8.87 -9.48
N LYS A 259 11.19 7.68 -9.37
CA LYS A 259 10.46 6.43 -9.10
C LYS A 259 10.50 6.15 -7.61
N GLY A 260 9.37 5.76 -7.02
CA GLY A 260 9.28 5.51 -5.57
C GLY A 260 8.27 4.40 -5.29
N PHE A 261 8.70 3.35 -4.61
CA PHE A 261 7.91 2.13 -4.40
C PHE A 261 6.64 2.35 -3.56
N TRP A 262 6.67 3.31 -2.62
CA TRP A 262 5.57 3.60 -1.70
C TRP A 262 4.52 4.56 -2.24
N LYS A 263 4.71 5.07 -3.46
CA LYS A 263 3.73 5.94 -4.10
C LYS A 263 2.54 5.13 -4.59
N PRO A 264 1.34 5.73 -4.67
CA PRO A 264 0.19 5.10 -5.30
C PRO A 264 0.52 4.52 -6.68
N ILE A 265 1.20 5.28 -7.54
CA ILE A 265 1.72 4.82 -8.84
C ILE A 265 3.25 4.91 -8.83
N SER A 266 3.89 3.79 -8.51
CA SER A 266 5.34 3.72 -8.29
C SER A 266 6.19 4.06 -9.53
N SER A 267 5.64 3.85 -10.72
CA SER A 267 6.28 4.16 -12.01
C SER A 267 6.09 5.61 -12.47
N ALA A 268 5.18 6.36 -11.85
CA ALA A 268 4.88 7.74 -12.22
C ALA A 268 5.69 8.76 -11.41
N ASN A 269 5.73 9.99 -11.93
CA ASN A 269 6.44 11.11 -11.32
C ASN A 269 5.97 11.38 -9.88
N THR A 270 6.89 11.80 -9.01
CA THR A 270 6.55 12.26 -7.65
C THR A 270 5.69 13.51 -7.72
N ALA A 271 4.70 13.61 -6.85
CA ALA A 271 3.77 14.73 -6.77
C ALA A 271 2.97 15.03 -8.06
N ALA A 272 2.91 14.06 -8.97
CA ALA A 272 2.01 14.14 -10.11
C ALA A 272 0.56 14.01 -9.64
N LEU A 273 -0.35 14.70 -10.32
CA LEU A 273 -1.78 14.53 -10.11
C LEU A 273 -2.20 13.15 -10.64
N ILE A 274 -2.91 12.41 -9.79
CA ILE A 274 -3.42 11.06 -10.09
C ILE A 274 -4.91 10.97 -9.75
N GLY A 275 -5.58 10.00 -10.35
CA GLY A 275 -6.99 9.73 -10.12
C GLY A 275 -7.27 8.26 -9.85
N LYS A 276 -8.43 8.01 -9.24
CA LYS A 276 -9.03 6.68 -9.10
C LYS A 276 -10.55 6.78 -9.18
N ILE A 277 -11.18 5.73 -9.71
CA ILE A 277 -12.64 5.62 -9.78
C ILE A 277 -13.07 4.54 -8.77
N GLY A 278 -13.87 4.94 -7.79
CA GLY A 278 -14.29 4.11 -6.65
C GLY A 278 -13.46 4.36 -5.39
N SER A 279 -14.14 4.41 -4.24
CA SER A 279 -13.51 4.68 -2.94
C SER A 279 -12.51 3.61 -2.51
N GLY A 280 -12.69 2.36 -2.94
CA GLY A 280 -11.79 1.23 -2.66
C GLY A 280 -10.95 0.73 -3.85
N SER A 281 -10.92 1.45 -4.97
CA SER A 281 -10.17 1.03 -6.15
C SER A 281 -8.66 1.18 -5.95
N SER A 282 -7.88 0.24 -6.48
CA SER A 282 -6.42 0.31 -6.63
C SER A 282 -5.98 0.60 -8.06
N ASP A 283 -6.93 0.77 -8.99
CA ASP A 283 -6.66 1.13 -10.38
C ASP A 283 -6.50 2.64 -10.48
N TYR A 284 -5.27 3.08 -10.22
CA TYR A 284 -4.89 4.48 -10.30
C TYR A 284 -4.39 4.82 -11.70
N PHE A 285 -4.65 6.05 -12.13
CA PHE A 285 -4.14 6.55 -13.41
C PHE A 285 -3.49 7.92 -13.23
N VAL A 286 -2.49 8.18 -14.06
CA VAL A 286 -1.80 9.47 -14.10
C VAL A 286 -2.65 10.47 -14.88
N ILE A 287 -2.87 11.63 -14.28
CA ILE A 287 -3.61 12.73 -14.90
C ILE A 287 -2.64 13.80 -15.42
N GLY A 288 -1.66 14.18 -14.59
CA GLY A 288 -0.73 15.25 -14.96
C GLY A 288 -1.43 16.60 -15.11
N SER A 289 -0.85 17.48 -15.94
CA SER A 289 -1.44 18.79 -16.28
C SER A 289 -2.65 18.66 -17.22
N LYS A 290 -2.71 17.59 -18.01
CA LYS A 290 -3.80 17.33 -18.95
C LYS A 290 -3.96 15.85 -19.20
N PHE A 291 -5.21 15.39 -19.16
CA PHE A 291 -5.59 14.02 -19.50
C PHE A 291 -6.85 14.00 -20.35
N ARG A 292 -6.92 13.02 -21.26
CA ARG A 292 -8.13 12.69 -22.01
C ARG A 292 -8.22 11.17 -22.12
N GLY A 293 -9.36 10.62 -21.72
CA GLY A 293 -9.56 9.18 -21.75
C GLY A 293 -11.03 8.82 -21.61
N ARG A 294 -11.29 7.52 -21.40
CA ARG A 294 -12.62 7.02 -21.09
C ARG A 294 -12.61 6.30 -19.75
N ALA A 295 -13.69 6.45 -18.98
CA ALA A 295 -13.94 5.65 -17.80
C ALA A 295 -14.02 4.16 -18.21
N THR A 296 -13.14 3.32 -17.68
CA THR A 296 -13.19 1.87 -17.90
C THR A 296 -14.19 1.18 -16.98
N VAL A 297 -14.59 1.85 -15.90
CA VAL A 297 -15.53 1.41 -14.88
C VAL A 297 -16.38 2.58 -14.40
N GLY A 298 -17.60 2.32 -13.93
CA GLY A 298 -18.43 3.34 -13.30
C GLY A 298 -18.15 3.49 -11.80
N GLY A 299 -18.26 4.71 -11.28
CA GLY A 299 -18.15 5.01 -9.85
C GLY A 299 -17.70 6.44 -9.54
N ARG A 300 -17.57 6.70 -8.23
CA ARG A 300 -17.17 7.99 -7.69
C ARG A 300 -15.71 8.32 -7.99
N LEU A 301 -15.43 9.47 -8.58
CA LEU A 301 -14.07 9.92 -8.90
C LEU A 301 -13.38 10.54 -7.67
N PHE A 302 -12.13 10.15 -7.45
CA PHE A 302 -11.24 10.74 -6.45
C PHE A 302 -9.94 11.18 -7.11
N LEU A 303 -9.40 12.30 -6.64
CA LEU A 303 -8.13 12.86 -7.10
C LEU A 303 -7.12 12.93 -5.95
N GLY A 304 -5.84 12.78 -6.24
CA GLY A 304 -4.80 12.77 -5.24
C GLY A 304 -3.42 13.13 -5.80
N ILE A 305 -2.45 13.18 -4.90
CA ILE A 305 -1.05 13.48 -5.23
C ILE A 305 -0.25 12.19 -5.15
N ASN A 306 0.55 11.91 -6.18
CA ASN A 306 1.38 10.72 -6.27
C ASN A 306 2.65 10.85 -5.43
N ASP A 307 2.49 10.76 -4.11
CA ASP A 307 3.59 10.80 -3.15
C ASP A 307 3.54 9.63 -2.17
N ASP A 308 4.68 9.33 -1.54
CA ASP A 308 4.78 8.32 -0.49
C ASP A 308 4.44 8.88 0.90
N ASN A 309 4.52 10.20 1.07
CA ASN A 309 4.06 10.89 2.26
C ASN A 309 3.45 12.25 1.88
N ASN A 310 2.13 12.36 1.83
CA ASN A 310 1.50 13.64 1.49
C ASN A 310 1.55 14.63 2.67
N PHE A 311 1.72 14.19 3.92
CA PHE A 311 1.63 15.07 5.08
C PHE A 311 2.75 16.12 5.19
N ASP A 312 3.86 15.97 4.47
CA ASP A 312 4.89 17.02 4.37
C ASP A 312 4.82 17.85 3.09
N ASN A 313 3.77 17.64 2.31
CA ASN A 313 3.50 18.43 1.12
C ASN A 313 2.81 19.74 1.46
N ARG A 314 2.98 20.73 0.58
CA ARG A 314 2.30 22.03 0.67
C ARG A 314 1.87 22.51 -0.72
N GLY A 315 1.00 23.51 -0.77
CA GLY A 315 0.45 24.04 -2.01
C GLY A 315 -0.77 23.25 -2.46
N GLU A 316 -1.17 23.42 -3.71
CA GLU A 316 -2.41 22.85 -4.25
C GLU A 316 -2.41 22.82 -5.78
N PHE A 317 -3.28 21.96 -6.32
CA PHE A 317 -3.68 21.99 -7.71
C PHE A 317 -5.14 22.38 -7.85
N GLN A 318 -5.45 23.20 -8.85
CA GLN A 318 -6.82 23.44 -9.30
C GLN A 318 -7.07 22.58 -10.54
N VAL A 319 -8.08 21.72 -10.46
CA VAL A 319 -8.38 20.73 -11.48
C VAL A 319 -9.75 21.01 -12.06
N ARG A 320 -9.80 21.22 -13.38
CA ARG A 320 -11.05 21.24 -14.15
C ARG A 320 -11.32 19.86 -14.69
N ILE A 321 -12.53 19.37 -14.44
CA ILE A 321 -13.01 18.06 -14.84
C ILE A 321 -14.14 18.28 -15.84
N ARG A 322 -14.04 17.69 -17.02
CA ARG A 322 -15.13 17.63 -17.99
C ARG A 322 -15.48 16.17 -18.24
N VAL A 323 -16.73 15.82 -18.00
CA VAL A 323 -17.30 14.50 -18.32
C VAL A 323 -18.25 14.66 -19.49
N GLY A 324 -18.35 13.64 -20.34
CA GLY A 324 -19.34 13.51 -21.40
C GLY A 324 -19.61 12.04 -21.73
N PRO A 325 -20.69 11.73 -22.47
CA PRO A 325 -20.93 10.37 -22.96
C PRO A 325 -19.86 9.92 -24.00
#